data_AF-A0A499US73-F1
#
_entry.id   AF-A0A499US73-F1
#
_cell.length_a   1.000
_cell.length_b   1.000
_cell.length_c   1.000
_cell.angle_alpha   90.00
_cell.angle_beta   90.00
_cell.angle_gamma   90.00
#
_symmetry.space_group_name_H-M   'P 1'
#
loop_
_entity.id
_entity.type
_entity.pdbx_description
1 polymer ?
#
loop_
_entity_poly.entity_id
_entity_poly.type
_entity_poly.pdbx_seq_one_letter_code
_entity_poly.pdbx_strand_id
1 'polypeptide(L)' 'MNISTLGSTVRPYQSYVYAYPHKTAYRPLAERPALRELWAAEPKDALSLYLHIPFCEVRCGFCNLFTRIGAPRGW' A
#
# COMPACT_ATOMS: atom_id res chain seq x y z
N MET A 1 29.00 32.04 -18.68
CA MET A 1 28.03 32.42 -17.63
C MET A 1 27.07 31.27 -17.46
N ASN A 2 27.23 30.49 -16.39
CA ASN A 2 26.53 29.23 -16.17
C ASN A 2 25.61 29.40 -14.94
N ILE A 3 24.30 29.42 -15.15
CA ILE A 3 23.32 29.45 -14.05
C ILE A 3 22.98 28.01 -13.67
N SER A 4 23.52 27.63 -12.53
CA SER A 4 22.85 26.97 -11.41
C SER A 4 21.82 25.88 -11.72
N THR A 5 22.30 24.65 -11.54
CA THR A 5 21.65 23.53 -10.82
C THR A 5 20.28 23.86 -10.21
N LEU A 6 19.19 23.61 -10.96
CA LEU A 6 17.86 23.48 -10.37
C LEU A 6 17.81 22.13 -9.65
N GLY A 7 17.89 22.17 -8.32
CA GLY A 7 17.76 21.01 -7.46
C GLY A 7 16.50 20.24 -7.81
N SER A 8 16.68 19.01 -8.30
CA SER A 8 15.62 18.03 -8.45
C SER A 8 14.96 17.84 -7.09
N THR A 9 13.75 18.36 -6.93
CA THR A 9 12.91 18.01 -5.79
C THR A 9 12.64 16.51 -5.91
N VAL A 10 13.30 15.71 -5.08
CA VAL A 10 12.99 14.28 -4.96
C VAL A 10 11.52 14.21 -4.59
N ARG A 11 10.66 13.81 -5.54
CA ARG A 11 9.27 13.49 -5.21
C ARG A 11 9.34 12.30 -4.25
N PRO A 12 8.86 12.44 -3.00
CA PRO A 12 9.02 11.40 -1.99
C PRO A 12 8.33 10.08 -2.40
N TYR A 13 7.41 10.14 -3.36
CA TYR A 13 6.70 9.00 -3.90
C TYR A 13 7.19 8.70 -5.32
N GLN A 14 8.20 7.81 -5.43
CA GLN A 14 8.60 7.18 -6.69
C GLN A 14 7.78 5.91 -7.00
N SER A 15 6.93 5.49 -6.07
CA SER A 15 6.09 4.31 -6.21
C SER A 15 4.88 4.60 -7.09
N TYR A 16 4.85 3.99 -8.28
CA TYR A 16 3.61 3.79 -9.03
C TYR A 16 2.59 3.10 -8.11
N VAL A 17 1.49 3.79 -7.83
CA VAL A 17 0.39 3.23 -7.02
C VAL A 17 -0.32 2.20 -7.88
N TYR A 18 0.10 0.94 -7.76
CA TYR A 18 -0.70 -0.18 -8.21
C TYR A 18 -1.63 -0.59 -7.08
N ALA A 19 -2.90 -0.81 -7.40
CA ALA A 19 -3.89 -1.30 -6.44
C ALA A 19 -3.57 -2.76 -6.10
N TYR A 20 -2.62 -2.97 -5.19
CA TYR A 20 -2.33 -4.27 -4.61
C TYR A 20 -2.75 -4.29 -3.13
N PRO A 21 -3.55 -5.27 -2.68
CA PRO A 21 -4.24 -6.28 -3.49
C PRO A 21 -5.38 -5.66 -4.32
N HIS A 22 -5.61 -6.15 -5.53
CA HIS A 22 -6.77 -5.73 -6.32
C HIS A 22 -8.07 -6.17 -5.62
N LYS A 23 -9.17 -5.44 -5.79
CA LYS A 23 -10.46 -5.77 -5.13
C LYS A 23 -10.95 -7.20 -5.40
N THR A 24 -10.54 -7.80 -6.52
CA THR A 24 -10.88 -9.19 -6.88
C THR A 24 -10.01 -10.24 -6.20
N ALA A 25 -8.94 -9.83 -5.51
CA ALA A 25 -8.12 -10.74 -4.71
C ALA A 25 -8.88 -11.25 -3.47
N TYR A 26 -9.89 -10.51 -3.01
CA TYR A 26 -10.71 -10.91 -1.87
C TYR A 26 -11.76 -11.92 -2.32
N ARG A 27 -11.68 -13.13 -1.77
CA ARG A 27 -12.69 -14.17 -1.87
C ARG A 27 -12.87 -14.84 -0.51
N PRO A 28 -14.05 -15.42 -0.22
CA PRO A 28 -14.17 -16.33 0.91
C PRO A 28 -13.17 -17.47 0.78
N LEU A 29 -12.42 -17.75 1.86
CA LEU A 29 -11.64 -18.97 1.97
C LEU A 29 -12.48 -20.00 2.74
N ALA A 30 -12.86 -21.09 2.07
CA ALA A 30 -13.62 -22.19 2.67
C ALA A 30 -12.79 -22.88 3.77
N GLU A 31 -11.52 -23.09 3.51
CA GLU A 31 -10.53 -23.58 4.46
C GLU A 31 -9.62 -22.44 4.90
N ARG A 32 -9.25 -22.39 6.18
CA ARG A 32 -8.43 -21.33 6.77
C ARG A 32 -7.13 -21.93 7.31
N PRO A 33 -6.20 -22.34 6.43
CA PRO A 33 -4.95 -22.96 6.85
C PRO A 33 -4.13 -21.99 7.70
N ALA A 34 -3.26 -22.53 8.54
CA ALA A 34 -2.33 -21.69 9.29
C ALA A 34 -1.38 -20.96 8.33
N LEU A 35 -1.10 -19.68 8.59
CA LEU A 35 -0.24 -18.87 7.72
C LEU A 35 1.14 -19.51 7.51
N ARG A 36 1.68 -20.14 8.57
CA ARG A 36 2.97 -20.86 8.52
C ARG A 36 2.96 -21.99 7.49
N GLU A 37 1.87 -22.76 7.43
CA GLU A 37 1.73 -23.88 6.50
C GLU A 37 1.57 -23.37 5.07
N LEU A 38 0.75 -22.33 4.89
CA LEU A 38 0.57 -21.66 3.60
C LEU A 38 1.90 -21.12 3.02
N TRP A 39 2.79 -20.62 3.88
CA TRP A 39 4.06 -20.01 3.49
C TRP A 39 5.26 -20.96 3.50
N ALA A 40 5.06 -22.25 3.81
CA ALA A 40 6.17 -23.18 4.01
C ALA A 40 7.02 -23.33 2.74
N ALA A 41 6.38 -23.42 1.58
CA ALA A 41 7.00 -23.69 0.27
C ALA A 41 7.26 -22.43 -0.58
N GLU A 42 6.82 -21.24 -0.16
CA GLU A 42 6.99 -20.01 -0.92
C GLU A 42 8.44 -19.49 -0.87
N PRO A 43 9.00 -18.98 -1.98
CA PRO A 43 10.30 -18.29 -1.99
C PRO A 43 10.30 -17.07 -1.06
N LYS A 44 11.39 -16.89 -0.30
CA LYS A 44 11.53 -15.85 0.74
C LYS A 44 12.72 -14.91 0.51
N ASP A 45 13.38 -15.06 -0.63
CA ASP A 45 14.52 -14.27 -1.08
C ASP A 45 14.12 -12.92 -1.69
N ALA A 46 12.86 -12.77 -2.11
CA ALA A 46 12.29 -11.51 -2.61
C ALA A 46 10.85 -11.31 -2.11
N LEU A 47 10.69 -10.59 -0.99
CA LEU A 47 9.39 -10.32 -0.36
C LEU A 47 8.91 -8.89 -0.64
N SER A 48 7.60 -8.74 -0.79
CA SER A 48 6.91 -7.45 -0.83
C SER A 48 6.03 -7.30 0.40
N LEU A 49 6.08 -6.14 1.05
CA LEU A 49 5.26 -5.84 2.22
C LEU A 49 4.11 -4.89 1.84
N TYR A 50 2.88 -5.34 2.07
CA TYR A 50 1.70 -4.48 2.00
C TYR A 50 1.25 -4.12 3.40
N LEU A 51 1.18 -2.81 3.69
CA LEU A 51 0.62 -2.28 4.92
C LEU A 51 -0.64 -1.48 4.58
N HIS A 52 -1.76 -1.84 5.20
CA HIS A 52 -3.00 -1.11 5.01
C HIS A 52 -3.08 0.06 5.98
N ILE A 53 -3.03 1.29 5.45
CA ILE A 53 -3.28 2.53 6.22
C ILE A 53 -4.71 2.99 5.87
N PRO A 54 -5.70 2.78 6.76
CA PRO A 54 -7.11 3.04 6.45
C PRO A 54 -7.51 4.52 6.65
N PHE A 55 -6.54 5.43 6.77
CA PHE A 55 -6.78 6.83 7.10
C PHE A 55 -6.22 7.77 6.04
N CYS A 56 -6.99 8.80 5.70
CA CYS A 56 -6.54 9.94 4.90
C CYS A 56 -6.92 11.25 5.58
N GLU A 57 -6.15 12.31 5.34
CA GLU A 57 -6.49 13.67 5.79
C GLU A 57 -7.67 14.24 5.01
N VAL A 58 -7.73 13.95 3.71
CA VAL A 58 -8.79 14.39 2.80
C VAL A 58 -9.35 13.20 2.02
N ARG A 59 -10.64 13.29 1.67
CA ARG A 59 -11.27 12.32 0.76
C ARG A 59 -11.33 12.90 -0.65
N CYS A 60 -10.61 12.25 -1.56
CA CYS A 60 -10.73 12.55 -2.99
C CYS A 60 -12.10 12.13 -3.52
N GLY A 61 -12.68 12.89 -4.46
CA GLY A 61 -13.99 12.58 -5.05
C GLY A 61 -14.04 11.25 -5.84
N PHE A 62 -12.89 10.78 -6.31
CA PHE A 62 -12.73 9.48 -6.98
C PHE A 62 -12.37 8.34 -6.02
N CYS A 63 -12.23 8.61 -4.72
CA CYS A 63 -11.82 7.59 -3.75
C CYS A 63 -12.98 6.61 -3.50
N ASN A 64 -12.83 5.41 -4.06
CA ASN A 64 -13.69 4.25 -3.85
C ASN A 64 -13.06 3.20 -2.92
N LEU A 65 -11.92 3.52 -2.30
CA LEU A 65 -11.31 2.69 -1.27
C LEU A 65 -12.02 2.92 0.07
N PHE A 66 -12.08 1.90 0.92
CA PHE A 66 -12.74 1.89 2.24
C PHE A 66 -12.04 2.76 3.30
N THR A 67 -11.54 3.93 2.91
CA THR A 67 -10.72 4.79 3.74
C THR A 67 -11.57 5.72 4.61
N ARG A 68 -11.16 5.92 5.87
CA ARG A 68 -11.77 6.88 6.80
C ARG A 68 -11.00 8.21 6.77
N ILE A 69 -11.71 9.32 6.87
CA ILE A 69 -11.08 10.63 7.04
C ILE A 69 -10.70 10.82 8.52
N GLY A 70 -9.44 11.18 8.77
CA GLY A 70 -8.89 11.41 10.11
C GLY A 70 -8.52 10.11 10.84
N ALA A 71 -7.27 10.03 11.29
CA ALA A 71 -6.84 9.02 12.25
C ALA A 71 -7.34 9.39 13.67
N PRO A 72 -7.73 8.43 14.53
CA PRO A 72 -8.03 8.72 15.93
C PRO A 72 -6.78 9.26 16.66
N ARG A 73 -6.94 10.07 17.72
CA ARG A 73 -5.79 10.55 18.51
C ARG A 73 -5.06 9.35 19.15
N GLY A 74 -3.74 9.27 18.97
CA GLY A 74 -2.87 8.24 19.55
C GLY A 74 -2.52 7.08 18.61
N TRP A 75 -2.80 7.21 17.31
CA TRP A 75 -2.26 6.38 16.24
C TRP A 75 -1.09 7.10 15.56
#